data_AF-A0A8B9QBJ1-F1
#
_entry.id   AF-A0A8B9QBJ1-F1
#
_cell.length_a   1.000
_cell.length_b   1.000
_cell.length_c   1.000
_cell.angle_alpha   90.00
_cell.angle_beta   90.00
_cell.angle_gamma   90.00
#
_symmetry.space_group_name_H-M   'P 1'
#
loop_
_entity.id
_entity.type
_entity.pdbx_description
1 polymer ?
#
loop_
_entity_poly.entity_id
_entity_poly.type
_entity_poly.pdbx_seq_one_letter_code
_entity_poly.pdbx_strand_id
1 'polypeptide(L)'
;MALRSRSCVLLGTAAGRLQTRAAELCSRDTLTARRSSLTADSCSCKLVPGLCFASTTASLKTESEVDTRENEIVAPDFTNRNPRNLEQLALARKERGWKTTWPKREFWHRLRLERTQHYVEAFVERCNGDVVVSASTREWAIKRHLYSPKGVTACKNLGHVMAQRCLEAGINFVNFKAIIPWEHRCDSIQEFEKAMKEGGVVLYEPRRIYG
;
A
#
# COMPACT_ATOMS: atom_id res chain seq x y z
N MET A 1 -31.09 -50.50 40.90
CA MET A 1 -30.23 -49.58 40.11
C MET A 1 -30.66 -49.73 38.65
N ALA A 2 -31.40 -48.75 38.12
CA ALA A 2 -32.18 -48.89 36.90
C ALA A 2 -31.31 -48.75 35.62
N LEU A 3 -31.47 -49.72 34.71
CA LEU A 3 -31.09 -49.67 33.30
C LEU A 3 -32.08 -48.79 32.52
N ARG A 4 -31.58 -47.82 31.72
CA ARG A 4 -32.21 -47.29 30.48
C ARG A 4 -31.09 -46.69 29.60
N SER A 5 -30.58 -47.37 28.59
CA SER A 5 -31.11 -47.53 27.22
C SER A 5 -31.19 -46.23 26.42
N ARG A 6 -30.42 -46.21 25.34
CA ARG A 6 -30.41 -45.23 24.23
C ARG A 6 -31.83 -44.92 23.74
N SER A 7 -32.07 -43.67 23.34
CA SER A 7 -32.98 -43.37 22.23
C SER A 7 -32.64 -41.99 21.65
N CYS A 8 -32.04 -42.05 20.46
CA CYS A 8 -31.97 -41.00 19.48
C CYS A 8 -33.33 -41.01 18.76
N VAL A 9 -34.07 -39.89 18.76
CA VAL A 9 -35.23 -39.70 17.88
C VAL A 9 -35.14 -38.31 17.27
N LEU A 10 -35.18 -38.34 15.94
CA LEU A 10 -35.23 -37.25 14.97
C LEU A 10 -36.58 -36.52 14.96
N LEU A 11 -36.60 -35.41 14.22
CA LEU A 11 -37.71 -34.65 13.60
C LEU A 11 -37.86 -33.24 14.22
N GLY A 12 -37.86 -32.13 13.48
CA GLY A 12 -37.83 -31.95 12.04
C GLY A 12 -37.70 -30.46 11.63
N THR A 13 -37.24 -30.29 10.39
CA THR A 13 -37.67 -29.31 9.36
C THR A 13 -38.21 -27.93 9.78
N ALA A 14 -37.47 -26.89 9.39
CA ALA A 14 -38.06 -25.65 8.88
C ALA A 14 -37.22 -25.11 7.71
N ALA A 15 -37.79 -25.19 6.51
CA ALA A 15 -37.28 -24.63 5.27
C ALA A 15 -37.61 -23.13 5.21
N GLY A 16 -36.59 -22.29 5.02
CA GLY A 16 -36.72 -20.84 4.80
C GLY A 16 -36.14 -20.47 3.43
N ARG A 17 -36.96 -19.79 2.62
CA ARG A 17 -36.87 -19.70 1.16
C ARG A 17 -35.74 -18.84 0.61
N LEU A 18 -35.26 -19.29 -0.54
CA LEU A 18 -34.60 -18.55 -1.61
C LEU A 18 -35.29 -17.22 -1.93
N GLN A 19 -34.48 -16.17 -2.09
CA GLN A 19 -34.78 -15.04 -2.96
C GLN A 19 -33.56 -14.73 -3.83
N THR A 20 -33.53 -15.40 -4.97
CA THR A 20 -32.83 -15.00 -6.19
C THR A 20 -33.41 -13.67 -6.70
N ARG A 21 -32.55 -12.69 -6.95
CA ARG A 21 -32.84 -11.61 -7.91
C ARG A 21 -31.76 -11.61 -8.97
N ALA A 22 -32.09 -12.21 -10.11
CA ALA A 22 -31.52 -11.88 -11.40
C ALA A 22 -32.37 -10.76 -12.00
N ALA A 23 -31.71 -9.73 -12.52
CA ALA A 23 -32.23 -8.87 -13.57
C ALA A 23 -31.02 -8.41 -14.38
N GLU A 24 -30.86 -9.07 -15.53
CA GLU A 24 -30.12 -8.55 -16.67
C GLU A 24 -30.68 -7.20 -17.08
N LEU A 25 -29.82 -6.31 -17.58
CA LEU A 25 -30.11 -5.57 -18.81
C LEU A 25 -28.77 -5.23 -19.47
N CYS A 26 -28.58 -5.92 -20.58
CA CYS A 26 -27.62 -5.64 -21.64
C CYS A 26 -27.93 -4.27 -22.26
N SER A 27 -26.93 -3.42 -22.41
CA SER A 27 -26.91 -2.45 -23.51
C SER A 27 -25.49 -2.33 -24.04
N ARG A 28 -25.37 -2.79 -25.27
CA ARG A 28 -24.29 -2.54 -26.22
C ARG A 28 -24.08 -1.04 -26.34
N ASP A 29 -22.83 -0.60 -26.31
CA ASP A 29 -22.37 0.42 -27.25
C ASP A 29 -20.92 0.16 -27.61
N THR A 30 -20.77 -0.31 -28.85
CA THR A 30 -19.54 -0.39 -29.61
C THR A 30 -19.08 1.01 -29.98
N LEU A 31 -17.92 1.44 -29.49
CA LEU A 31 -17.11 2.46 -30.16
C LEU A 31 -15.68 1.98 -30.31
N THR A 32 -15.47 1.44 -31.50
CA THR A 32 -14.22 1.27 -32.23
C THR A 32 -13.43 2.56 -32.40
N ALA A 33 -12.11 2.38 -32.44
CA ALA A 33 -11.09 3.25 -33.07
C ALA A 33 -10.72 4.53 -32.28
N ARG A 34 -9.45 4.95 -32.15
CA ARG A 34 -8.24 4.71 -32.94
C ARG A 34 -7.01 4.71 -32.04
N ARG A 35 -6.10 3.75 -32.26
CA ARG A 35 -4.67 3.95 -32.01
C ARG A 35 -4.16 4.90 -33.10
N SER A 36 -3.65 6.06 -32.75
CA SER A 36 -2.74 6.82 -33.61
C SER A 36 -1.33 6.63 -33.08
N SER A 37 -0.62 5.72 -33.74
CA SER A 37 0.83 5.66 -33.79
C SER A 37 1.37 6.99 -34.33
N LEU A 38 2.17 7.69 -33.54
CA LEU A 38 2.96 8.82 -34.00
C LEU A 38 4.16 8.25 -34.78
N THR A 39 4.03 8.21 -36.10
CA THR A 39 5.18 8.10 -37.02
C THR A 39 5.72 9.49 -37.28
N ALA A 40 7.03 9.63 -37.16
CA ALA A 40 7.76 10.84 -37.48
C ALA A 40 7.85 10.99 -39.00
N ASP A 41 7.18 12.00 -39.55
CA ASP A 41 7.38 12.43 -40.92
C ASP A 41 8.03 13.81 -40.94
N SER A 42 9.23 13.83 -41.49
CA SER A 42 10.07 14.99 -41.76
C SER A 42 9.38 15.94 -42.75
N CYS A 43 8.97 17.11 -42.27
CA CYS A 43 8.44 18.17 -43.12
C CYS A 43 9.56 19.16 -43.46
N SER A 44 10.06 19.07 -44.69
CA SER A 44 10.94 20.06 -45.31
C SER A 44 10.14 21.33 -45.62
N CYS A 45 10.36 22.40 -44.86
CA CYS A 45 9.83 23.72 -45.16
C CYS A 45 10.91 24.56 -45.87
N LYS A 46 10.63 24.87 -47.14
CA LYS A 46 11.44 25.77 -47.98
C LYS A 46 11.41 27.19 -47.41
N LEU A 47 12.59 27.80 -47.35
CA LEU A 47 12.83 29.18 -46.95
C LEU A 47 12.23 30.13 -48.00
N VAL A 48 11.38 31.08 -47.58
CA VAL A 48 11.03 32.26 -48.38
C VAL A 48 11.56 33.49 -47.63
N PRO A 49 12.42 34.32 -48.24
CA PRO A 49 13.04 35.44 -47.55
C PRO A 49 12.14 36.67 -47.63
N GLY A 50 12.00 37.37 -46.51
CA GLY A 50 11.45 38.72 -46.50
C GLY A 50 10.34 38.92 -45.50
N LEU A 51 10.68 38.98 -44.22
CA LEU A 51 9.93 39.78 -43.25
C LEU A 51 10.96 40.50 -42.37
N CYS A 52 10.96 41.83 -42.45
CA CYS A 52 11.85 42.69 -41.68
C CYS A 52 11.45 42.62 -40.20
N PHE A 53 12.32 42.09 -39.35
CA PHE A 53 12.17 42.22 -37.91
C PHE A 53 12.42 43.68 -37.54
N ALA A 54 11.35 44.42 -37.27
CA ALA A 54 11.47 45.70 -36.59
C ALA A 54 11.88 45.41 -35.13
N SER A 55 13.13 45.68 -34.80
CA SER A 55 13.61 45.75 -33.42
C SER A 55 12.87 46.88 -32.70
N THR A 56 11.76 46.56 -32.05
CA THR A 56 11.27 47.36 -30.94
C THR A 56 12.23 47.14 -29.78
N THR A 57 13.09 48.12 -29.53
CA THR A 57 13.78 48.30 -28.26
C THR A 57 12.72 48.62 -27.20
N ALA A 58 11.98 47.60 -26.76
CA ALA A 58 11.23 47.66 -25.53
C ALA A 58 12.27 47.73 -24.41
N SER A 59 12.52 48.95 -23.95
CA SER A 59 13.33 49.25 -22.78
C SER A 59 12.98 48.24 -21.69
N LEU A 60 13.92 47.34 -21.41
CA LEU A 60 13.86 46.44 -20.28
C LEU A 60 13.72 47.34 -19.05
N LYS A 61 12.50 47.39 -18.51
CA LYS A 61 12.28 47.93 -17.19
C LYS A 61 13.08 47.03 -16.27
N THR A 62 14.19 47.56 -15.78
CA THR A 62 14.93 47.06 -14.63
C THR A 62 13.94 46.47 -13.65
N GLU A 63 14.00 45.15 -13.45
CA GLU A 63 13.29 44.49 -12.36
C GLU A 63 13.73 45.22 -11.09
N SER A 64 12.80 45.98 -10.51
CA SER A 64 13.00 46.63 -9.22
C SER A 64 13.41 45.55 -8.23
N GLU A 65 14.53 45.74 -7.54
CA GLU A 65 14.94 44.90 -6.41
C GLU A 65 13.71 44.70 -5.50
N VAL A 66 13.17 43.48 -5.51
CA VAL A 66 11.99 43.14 -4.71
C VAL A 66 12.46 43.11 -3.25
N ASP A 67 11.94 43.99 -2.41
CA ASP A 67 12.24 44.01 -0.97
C ASP A 67 11.85 42.66 -0.33
N THR A 68 12.82 41.77 -0.10
CA THR A 68 12.60 40.42 0.46
C THR A 68 12.51 40.38 1.98
N ARG A 69 12.69 41.52 2.66
CA ARG A 69 12.81 41.62 4.13
C ARG A 69 11.62 41.05 4.90
N GLU A 70 10.42 41.10 4.31
CA GLU A 70 9.20 40.56 4.94
C GLU A 70 9.17 39.03 4.94
N ASN A 71 9.80 38.36 3.96
CA ASN A 71 9.88 36.90 3.89
C ASN A 71 10.93 36.30 4.85
N GLU A 72 11.82 37.13 5.38
CA GLU A 72 12.84 36.73 6.37
C GLU A 72 12.27 36.63 7.80
N ILE A 73 11.03 37.10 8.00
CA ILE A 73 10.34 37.05 9.29
C ILE A 73 9.83 35.62 9.52
N VAL A 74 10.69 34.78 10.11
CA VAL A 74 10.36 33.41 10.51
C VAL A 74 10.04 33.39 12.01
N ALA A 75 8.97 32.67 12.38
CA ALA A 75 8.65 32.46 13.79
C ALA A 75 9.79 31.71 14.51
N PRO A 76 10.14 32.06 15.75
CA PRO A 76 11.21 31.37 16.49
C PRO A 76 10.89 29.90 16.75
N ASP A 77 9.61 29.57 16.94
CA ASP A 77 9.12 28.21 17.14
C ASP A 77 8.40 27.68 15.90
N PHE A 78 8.94 26.61 15.32
CA PHE A 78 8.33 25.94 14.18
C PHE A 78 7.48 24.74 14.63
N THR A 79 6.17 24.78 14.32
CA THR A 79 5.25 23.69 14.66
C THR A 79 4.89 22.86 13.42
N ASN A 80 5.33 21.61 13.40
CA ASN A 80 4.94 20.66 12.34
C ASN A 80 3.74 19.81 12.79
N ARG A 81 2.66 19.83 12.01
CA ARG A 81 1.43 19.07 12.27
C ARG A 81 1.41 17.67 11.65
N ASN A 82 2.42 17.29 10.86
CA ASN A 82 2.46 15.99 10.20
C ASN A 82 2.74 14.87 11.23
N PRO A 83 1.81 13.91 11.40
CA PRO A 83 1.99 12.82 12.38
C PRO A 83 3.18 11.90 12.05
N ARG A 84 3.61 11.82 10.79
CA ARG A 84 4.70 10.93 10.35
C ARG A 84 6.10 11.54 10.49
N ASN A 85 6.21 12.84 10.74
CA ASN A 85 7.50 13.53 10.75
C ASN A 85 8.46 12.94 11.81
N LEU A 86 7.99 12.76 13.04
CA LEU A 86 8.81 12.22 14.13
C LEU A 86 9.19 10.74 13.90
N GLU A 87 8.35 9.98 13.19
CA GLU A 87 8.62 8.59 12.82
C GLU A 87 9.75 8.52 11.78
N GLN A 88 9.71 9.40 10.77
CA GLN A 88 10.74 9.50 9.72
C GLN A 88 12.10 9.96 10.26
N LEU A 89 12.10 10.89 11.23
CA LEU A 89 13.33 11.35 11.91
C LEU A 89 13.85 10.37 12.97
N ALA A 90 13.19 9.24 13.18
CA ALA A 90 13.50 8.26 14.23
C ALA A 90 13.49 8.81 15.68
N LEU A 91 12.79 9.92 15.92
CA LEU A 91 12.65 10.57 17.23
C LEU A 91 11.35 10.18 17.95
N ALA A 92 10.35 9.68 17.21
CA ALA A 92 9.06 9.28 17.76
C ALA A 92 9.20 8.21 18.86
N ARG A 93 8.44 8.39 19.94
CA ARG A 93 8.43 7.46 21.07
C ARG A 93 7.72 6.16 20.68
N LYS A 94 8.43 5.04 20.77
CA LYS A 94 7.83 3.69 20.68
C LYS A 94 7.20 3.30 22.02
N GLU A 95 6.15 2.49 21.97
CA GLU A 95 5.48 1.99 23.19
C GLU A 95 6.37 0.94 23.88
N ARG A 96 6.94 1.30 25.04
CA ARG A 96 7.79 0.42 25.86
C ARG A 96 7.00 -0.18 27.02
N GLY A 97 7.53 -1.22 27.63
CA GLY A 97 6.99 -1.82 28.86
C GLY A 97 6.37 -3.21 28.67
N TRP A 98 6.06 -3.59 27.43
CA TRP A 98 5.49 -4.89 27.06
C TRP A 98 6.55 -6.00 27.00
N LYS A 99 7.22 -6.26 28.12
CA LYS A 99 8.25 -7.31 28.22
C LYS A 99 7.66 -8.69 28.52
N THR A 100 6.59 -8.74 29.31
CA THR A 100 5.95 -9.99 29.77
C THR A 100 4.91 -10.51 28.79
N THR A 101 4.25 -9.61 28.05
CA THR A 101 3.23 -9.97 27.07
C THR A 101 3.83 -10.04 25.67
N TRP A 102 3.47 -11.08 24.93
CA TRP A 102 3.73 -11.21 23.51
C TRP A 102 2.45 -10.83 22.74
N PRO A 103 2.52 -10.10 21.61
CA PRO A 103 3.69 -9.56 20.91
C PRO A 103 4.17 -8.21 21.48
N LYS A 104 5.44 -7.87 21.25
CA LYS A 104 6.01 -6.58 21.67
C LYS A 104 5.38 -5.44 20.87
N ARG A 105 4.99 -4.36 21.56
CA ARG A 105 4.46 -3.12 20.94
C ARG A 105 5.53 -2.05 20.67
N GLU A 106 6.80 -2.40 20.78
CA GLU A 106 7.91 -1.49 20.50
C GLU A 106 8.17 -1.38 18.99
N PHE A 107 7.26 -0.75 18.26
CA PHE A 107 7.36 -0.48 16.81
C PHE A 107 6.59 0.79 16.43
N TRP A 108 6.87 1.36 15.25
CA TRP A 108 6.00 2.36 14.61
C TRP A 108 5.05 1.71 13.61
N HIS A 109 5.60 0.85 12.75
CA HIS A 109 4.87 0.09 11.74
C HIS A 109 5.11 -1.42 11.91
N ARG A 110 4.05 -2.20 11.94
CA ARG A 110 4.09 -3.66 12.05
C ARG A 110 3.47 -4.30 10.82
N LEU A 111 4.16 -5.28 10.26
CA LEU A 111 3.64 -6.13 9.21
C LEU A 111 2.97 -7.35 9.86
N ARG A 112 1.67 -7.51 9.61
CA ARG A 112 0.86 -8.63 10.05
C ARG A 112 0.44 -9.42 8.82
N LEU A 113 0.70 -10.73 8.84
CA LEU A 113 0.28 -11.64 7.80
C LEU A 113 -0.77 -12.59 8.36
N GLU A 114 -1.94 -12.62 7.74
CA GLU A 114 -3.04 -13.48 8.12
C GLU A 114 -3.29 -14.53 7.04
N ARG A 115 -3.30 -15.79 7.45
CA ARG A 115 -3.56 -16.92 6.56
C ARG A 115 -4.86 -17.59 6.98
N THR A 116 -5.86 -17.44 6.13
CA THR A 116 -7.14 -18.16 6.28
C THR A 116 -7.12 -19.46 5.46
N GLN A 117 -8.19 -20.24 5.54
CA GLN A 117 -8.32 -21.46 4.74
C GLN A 117 -8.31 -21.18 3.22
N HIS A 118 -8.84 -20.03 2.81
CA HIS A 118 -9.07 -19.71 1.41
C HIS A 118 -8.18 -18.59 0.87
N TYR A 119 -7.71 -17.68 1.73
CA TYR A 119 -7.02 -16.47 1.32
C TYR A 119 -5.86 -16.14 2.25
N VAL A 120 -4.89 -15.42 1.70
CA VAL A 120 -3.81 -14.78 2.44
C VAL A 120 -3.97 -13.27 2.36
N GLU A 121 -3.82 -12.61 3.50
CA GLU A 121 -3.96 -11.16 3.67
C GLU A 121 -2.75 -10.61 4.41
N ALA A 122 -2.23 -9.46 3.97
CA ALA A 122 -1.12 -8.77 4.58
C ALA A 122 -1.54 -7.34 4.93
N PHE A 123 -1.16 -6.89 6.13
CA PHE A 123 -1.51 -5.58 6.66
C PHE A 123 -0.28 -4.91 7.24
N VAL A 124 -0.11 -3.62 6.97
CA VAL A 124 0.82 -2.75 7.67
C VAL A 124 0.03 -1.87 8.63
N GLU A 125 0.17 -2.17 9.91
CA GLU A 125 -0.52 -1.49 11.00
C GLU A 125 0.43 -0.49 11.69
N ARG A 126 -0.09 0.67 12.10
CA ARG A 126 0.61 1.59 12.99
C ARG A 126 0.48 1.14 14.45
N CYS A 127 1.31 1.65 15.35
CA CYS A 127 1.16 1.47 16.80
C CYS A 127 -0.23 1.83 17.35
N ASN A 128 -0.94 2.76 16.70
CA ASN A 128 -2.30 3.18 17.09
C ASN A 128 -3.39 2.15 16.74
N GLY A 129 -3.07 1.14 15.91
CA GLY A 129 -4.02 0.18 15.37
C GLY A 129 -4.53 0.51 13.96
N ASP A 130 -4.18 1.67 13.41
CA ASP A 130 -4.58 2.07 12.06
C ASP A 130 -3.86 1.25 10.99
N VAL A 131 -4.61 0.69 10.05
CA VAL A 131 -4.05 -0.01 8.88
C VAL A 131 -3.71 1.03 7.81
N VAL A 132 -2.43 1.17 7.47
CA VAL A 132 -1.96 2.14 6.47
C VAL A 132 -2.00 1.55 5.07
N VAL A 133 -1.54 0.29 4.94
CA VAL A 133 -1.51 -0.44 3.68
C VAL A 133 -2.06 -1.84 3.93
N SER A 134 -2.91 -2.30 3.03
CA SER A 134 -3.40 -3.67 2.99
C SER A 134 -3.16 -4.27 1.61
N ALA A 135 -2.97 -5.59 1.56
CA ALA A 135 -2.98 -6.36 0.33
C ALA A 135 -3.59 -7.72 0.62
N SER A 136 -4.54 -8.16 -0.21
CA SER A 136 -5.18 -9.46 -0.04
C SER A 136 -5.32 -10.19 -1.37
N THR A 137 -5.12 -11.50 -1.33
CA THR A 137 -5.44 -12.41 -2.45
C THR A 137 -6.93 -12.45 -2.80
N ARG A 138 -7.79 -11.84 -1.98
CA ARG A 138 -9.21 -11.58 -2.32
C ARG A 138 -9.38 -10.53 -3.40
N GLU A 139 -8.44 -9.60 -3.52
CA GLU A 139 -8.49 -8.55 -4.53
C GLU A 139 -8.42 -9.14 -5.93
N TRP A 140 -9.35 -8.74 -6.80
CA TRP A 140 -9.46 -9.30 -8.15
C TRP A 140 -8.18 -9.08 -8.98
N ALA A 141 -7.52 -7.94 -8.79
CA ALA A 141 -6.28 -7.59 -9.46
C ALA A 141 -5.15 -8.61 -9.19
N ILE A 142 -5.10 -9.17 -7.98
CA ILE A 142 -4.11 -10.20 -7.62
C ILE A 142 -4.63 -11.58 -8.03
N LYS A 143 -5.89 -11.87 -7.69
CA LYS A 143 -6.53 -13.17 -7.91
C LYS A 143 -6.48 -13.62 -9.36
N ARG A 144 -6.67 -12.73 -10.33
CA ARG A 144 -6.69 -13.07 -11.76
C ARG A 144 -5.34 -13.59 -12.30
N HIS A 145 -4.23 -13.24 -11.64
CA HIS A 145 -2.88 -13.67 -12.05
C HIS A 145 -2.39 -14.88 -11.24
N LEU A 146 -3.19 -15.36 -10.30
CA LEU A 146 -2.85 -16.50 -9.45
C LEU A 146 -3.67 -17.72 -9.86
N TYR A 147 -3.00 -18.86 -9.97
CA TYR A 147 -3.70 -20.15 -10.11
C TYR A 147 -4.44 -20.55 -8.83
N SER A 148 -3.81 -20.31 -7.66
CA SER A 148 -4.41 -20.61 -6.35
C SER A 148 -4.07 -19.51 -5.33
N PRO A 149 -5.03 -19.08 -4.50
CA PRO A 149 -4.84 -18.00 -3.52
C PRO A 149 -4.06 -18.40 -2.26
N LYS A 150 -3.78 -19.69 -2.02
CA LYS A 150 -3.17 -20.20 -0.77
C LYS A 150 -1.71 -20.66 -0.92
N GLY A 151 -1.20 -20.71 -2.14
CA GLY A 151 0.13 -21.27 -2.45
C GLY A 151 1.30 -20.40 -1.98
N VAL A 152 2.50 -20.98 -1.97
CA VAL A 152 3.76 -20.24 -1.73
C VAL A 152 3.95 -19.13 -2.76
N THR A 153 3.60 -19.40 -4.03
CA THR A 153 3.62 -18.42 -5.12
C THR A 153 2.66 -17.25 -4.89
N ALA A 154 1.50 -17.51 -4.28
CA ALA A 154 0.56 -16.46 -3.90
C ALA A 154 1.14 -15.55 -2.83
N CYS A 155 1.78 -16.10 -1.80
CA CYS A 155 2.50 -15.32 -0.80
C CYS A 155 3.64 -14.51 -1.41
N LYS A 156 4.43 -15.09 -2.32
CA LYS A 156 5.51 -14.36 -3.00
C LYS A 156 4.98 -13.15 -3.79
N ASN A 157 3.97 -13.36 -4.63
CA ASN A 157 3.36 -12.29 -5.42
C ASN A 157 2.68 -11.24 -4.53
N LEU A 158 2.05 -11.67 -3.43
CA LEU A 158 1.50 -10.77 -2.42
C LEU A 158 2.59 -9.91 -1.78
N GLY A 159 3.76 -10.48 -1.49
CA GLY A 159 4.93 -9.75 -0.99
C GLY A 159 5.42 -8.66 -1.94
N HIS A 160 5.51 -8.95 -3.24
CA HIS A 160 5.87 -7.94 -4.23
C HIS A 160 4.85 -6.79 -4.31
N VAL A 161 3.55 -7.11 -4.36
CA VAL A 161 2.49 -6.09 -4.38
C VAL A 161 2.52 -5.27 -3.10
N MET A 162 2.73 -5.91 -1.94
CA MET A 162 2.80 -5.23 -0.65
C MET A 162 4.01 -4.30 -0.58
N ALA A 163 5.18 -4.75 -1.03
CA ALA A 163 6.40 -3.94 -1.06
C ALA A 163 6.22 -2.71 -1.94
N GLN A 164 5.66 -2.89 -3.14
CA GLN A 164 5.36 -1.77 -4.04
C GLN A 164 4.41 -0.76 -3.39
N ARG A 165 3.28 -1.20 -2.81
CA ARG A 165 2.33 -0.31 -2.11
C ARG A 165 2.98 0.42 -0.94
N CYS A 166 3.89 -0.25 -0.22
CA CYS A 166 4.63 0.38 0.88
C CYS A 166 5.54 1.50 0.38
N LEU A 167 6.27 1.28 -0.72
CA LEU A 167 7.13 2.31 -1.33
C LEU A 167 6.31 3.50 -1.85
N GLU A 168 5.19 3.24 -2.52
CA GLU A 168 4.26 4.28 -2.99
C GLU A 168 3.68 5.09 -1.81
N ALA A 169 3.42 4.45 -0.67
CA ALA A 169 2.99 5.10 0.56
C ALA A 169 4.13 5.77 1.35
N GLY A 170 5.39 5.66 0.90
CA GLY A 170 6.57 6.18 1.59
C GLY A 170 6.85 5.48 2.92
N ILE A 171 6.58 4.17 3.00
CA ILE A 171 6.91 3.31 4.15
C ILE A 171 8.07 2.38 3.75
N ASN A 172 9.26 2.68 4.26
CA ASN A 172 10.46 1.90 3.93
C ASN A 172 10.84 0.90 5.03
N PHE A 173 10.44 1.18 6.27
CA PHE A 173 10.79 0.39 7.46
C PHE A 173 9.54 -0.21 8.07
N VAL A 174 9.56 -1.52 8.29
CA VAL A 174 8.44 -2.23 8.92
C VAL A 174 8.99 -3.32 9.85
N ASN A 175 8.32 -3.57 10.97
CA ASN A 175 8.68 -4.64 11.89
C ASN A 175 7.90 -5.93 11.58
N PHE A 176 8.62 -7.02 11.28
CA PHE A 176 8.05 -8.35 11.01
C PHE A 176 8.25 -9.36 12.17
N LYS A 177 8.82 -8.94 13.30
CA LYS A 177 9.18 -9.82 14.42
C LYS A 177 7.99 -10.31 15.26
N ALA A 178 6.78 -9.88 14.92
CA ALA A 178 5.55 -10.25 15.63
C ALA A 178 4.93 -11.58 15.17
N ILE A 179 5.67 -12.39 14.39
CA ILE A 179 5.24 -13.72 13.95
C ILE A 179 5.72 -14.78 14.94
N ILE A 180 4.90 -15.81 15.11
CA ILE A 180 5.20 -16.89 16.04
C ILE A 180 6.33 -17.76 15.44
N PRO A 181 7.36 -18.20 16.22
CA PRO A 181 8.55 -18.82 15.67
C PRO A 181 8.32 -20.04 14.76
N TRP A 182 7.27 -20.84 14.99
CA TRP A 182 6.97 -21.99 14.13
C TRP A 182 6.36 -21.59 12.79
N GLU A 183 5.66 -20.46 12.69
CA GLU A 183 5.15 -19.93 11.41
C GLU A 183 6.29 -19.38 10.55
N HIS A 184 7.35 -18.83 11.17
CA HIS A 184 8.54 -18.36 10.46
C HIS A 184 9.26 -19.48 9.69
N ARG A 185 9.12 -20.74 10.14
CA ARG A 185 9.66 -21.91 9.45
C ARG A 185 8.90 -22.32 8.18
N CYS A 186 7.74 -21.73 7.92
CA CYS A 186 6.97 -22.04 6.72
C CYS A 186 7.58 -21.38 5.47
N ASP A 187 7.80 -22.16 4.41
CA ASP A 187 8.34 -21.69 3.13
C ASP A 187 7.58 -20.48 2.57
N SER A 188 6.26 -20.43 2.74
CA SER A 188 5.45 -19.30 2.23
C SER A 188 5.75 -17.98 2.95
N ILE A 189 6.10 -18.02 4.23
CA ILE A 189 6.46 -16.81 5.00
C ILE A 189 7.88 -16.37 4.63
N GLN A 190 8.79 -17.31 4.42
CA GLN A 190 10.16 -17.02 3.99
C GLN A 190 10.20 -16.41 2.59
N GLU A 191 9.46 -16.96 1.63
CA GLU A 191 9.35 -16.39 0.28
C GLU A 191 8.66 -15.03 0.28
N PHE A 192 7.68 -14.81 1.16
CA PHE A 192 7.07 -13.48 1.35
C PHE A 192 8.08 -12.47 1.91
N GLU A 193 8.83 -12.84 2.94
CA GLU A 193 9.90 -12.01 3.53
C GLU A 193 10.99 -11.68 2.49
N LYS A 194 11.37 -12.66 1.67
CA LYS A 194 12.31 -12.48 0.56
C LYS A 194 11.77 -11.49 -0.47
N ALA A 195 10.53 -11.65 -0.91
CA ALA A 195 9.89 -10.74 -1.86
C ALA A 195 9.79 -9.30 -1.34
N MET A 196 9.54 -9.11 -0.04
CA MET A 196 9.53 -7.77 0.59
C MET A 196 10.92 -7.11 0.57
N LYS A 197 11.97 -7.89 0.87
CA LYS A 197 13.36 -7.41 0.82
C LYS A 197 13.81 -7.09 -0.61
N GLU A 198 13.46 -7.95 -1.58
CA GLU A 198 13.70 -7.71 -3.01
C GLU A 198 12.98 -6.44 -3.49
N GLY A 199 11.78 -6.18 -2.97
CA GLY A 199 11.04 -4.94 -3.21
C GLY A 199 11.59 -3.71 -2.49
N GLY A 200 12.74 -3.79 -1.80
CA GLY A 200 13.40 -2.65 -1.18
C GLY A 200 12.86 -2.23 0.19
N VAL A 201 11.94 -3.01 0.79
CA VAL A 201 11.40 -2.73 2.12
C VAL A 201 12.25 -3.42 3.19
N VAL A 202 12.66 -2.66 4.19
CA VAL A 202 13.49 -3.15 5.29
C VAL A 202 12.60 -3.66 6.43
N LEU A 203 12.72 -4.96 6.74
CA LEU A 203 11.90 -5.65 7.76
C LEU A 203 12.38 -5.49 9.20
N TYR A 204 13.21 -4.47 9.44
CA TYR A 204 13.58 -4.03 10.78
C TYR A 204 13.51 -2.52 10.84
N GLU A 205 13.10 -2.01 12.00
CA GLU A 205 13.09 -0.58 12.23
C GLU A 205 14.40 -0.09 12.84
N PRO A 206 14.82 1.14 12.53
CA PRO A 206 15.95 1.77 13.21
C PRO A 206 15.63 1.97 14.69
N ARG A 207 16.71 2.04 15.49
CA ARG A 207 16.62 2.40 16.91
C ARG A 207 16.25 3.87 17.04
N ARG A 208 15.47 4.19 18.06
CA ARG A 208 15.12 5.58 18.38
C ARG A 208 16.38 6.34 18.82
N ILE A 209 16.58 7.52 18.25
CA ILE A 209 17.64 8.44 18.68
C ILE A 209 17.14 9.19 19.91
N TYR A 210 17.99 9.30 20.92
CA TYR A 210 17.75 10.15 22.08
C TYR A 210 18.58 11.41 21.90
N GLY A 211 17.92 12.55 21.94
CA GLY A 211 18.57 13.86 22.07
C GLY A 211 18.77 14.22 23.52
#